data_AF-A0AA46SVF8-F1
#
_entry.id   AF-A0AA46SVF8-F1
#
_cell.length_a   1.000
_cell.length_b   1.000
_cell.length_c   1.000
_cell.angle_alpha   90.00
_cell.angle_beta   90.00
_cell.angle_gamma   90.00
#
_symmetry.space_group_name_H-M   'P 1'
#
loop_
_entity.id
_entity.type
_entity.pdbx_description
1 polymer ?
#
loop_
_entity_poly.entity_id
_entity_poly.type
_entity_poly.pdbx_seq_one_letter_code
_entity_poly.pdbx_strand_id
1 'polypeptide(L)'
;MVKIIRFVEKGTALLLLATLVALVAYDALAVRPHLARIRDLLAHANPEDATPPEAIRRLIDASAGSPSPHAARLVTSLVYTDLAQGQSHVRNALWSMLLPVHFDESHIYGLYCSLSYNGTDHGLSSFANREFGKPLSQLSPLQAATTVAVTHAPTIYLKDRDKLGRRARTLLARSRPPH
;
A
#
# COMPACT_ATOMS: atom_id res chain seq x y z
N MET A 1 -4.96 35.50 34.38
CA MET A 1 -4.79 35.01 32.99
C MET A 1 -3.47 34.28 32.75
N VAL A 2 -2.30 34.87 32.99
CA VAL A 2 -0.97 34.24 32.70
C VAL A 2 -0.74 32.87 33.36
N LYS A 3 -1.20 32.65 34.59
CA LYS A 3 -1.10 31.34 35.27
C LYS A 3 -1.94 30.26 34.58
N ILE A 4 -3.16 30.58 34.14
CA ILE A 4 -4.07 29.62 33.49
C ILE A 4 -3.51 29.23 32.12
N ILE A 5 -2.97 30.19 31.35
CA ILE A 5 -2.32 29.94 30.06
C ILE A 5 -1.14 28.98 30.24
N ARG A 6 -0.26 29.20 31.23
CA ARG A 6 0.87 28.30 31.53
C ARG A 6 0.45 26.90 31.99
N PHE A 7 -0.68 26.76 32.68
CA PHE A 7 -1.21 25.44 33.07
C PHE A 7 -1.78 24.69 31.86
N VAL A 8 -2.49 25.39 30.98
CA VAL A 8 -3.00 24.83 29.71
C VAL A 8 -1.83 24.42 28.81
N GLU A 9 -0.83 25.28 28.61
CA GLU A 9 0.38 24.97 27.82
C GLU A 9 1.11 23.73 28.34
N LYS A 10 1.35 23.63 29.65
CA LYS A 10 1.98 22.45 30.26
C LYS A 10 1.13 21.19 30.11
N GLY A 11 -0.19 21.32 30.27
CA GLY A 11 -1.13 20.22 30.06
C GLY A 11 -1.10 19.70 28.62
N THR A 12 -1.16 20.61 27.64
CA THR A 12 -1.06 20.27 26.22
C THR A 12 0.29 19.65 25.88
N ALA A 13 1.40 20.21 26.37
CA ALA A 13 2.74 19.66 26.14
C ALA A 13 2.88 18.24 26.70
N LEU A 14 2.35 17.99 27.91
CA LEU A 14 2.35 16.67 28.52
C LEU A 14 1.52 15.66 27.71
N LEU A 15 0.36 16.07 27.19
CA LEU A 15 -0.49 15.21 26.37
C LEU A 15 0.14 14.87 25.02
N LEU A 16 0.82 15.83 24.38
CA LEU A 16 1.58 15.59 23.16
C LEU A 16 2.75 14.62 23.41
N LEU A 17 3.49 14.82 24.51
CA LEU A 17 4.58 13.93 24.88
C LEU A 17 4.07 12.51 25.16
N ALA A 18 2.97 12.37 25.89
CA ALA A 18 2.35 11.07 26.17
C ALA A 18 1.92 10.36 24.87
N THR A 19 1.31 11.09 23.94
CA THR A 19 0.93 10.55 22.62
C THR A 19 2.15 10.09 21.82
N LEU A 20 3.23 10.87 21.83
CA LEU A 20 4.47 10.50 21.15
C LEU A 20 5.11 9.25 21.76
N VAL A 21 5.17 9.17 23.09
CA VAL A 21 5.68 7.98 23.80
C VAL A 21 4.84 6.76 23.48
N ALA A 22 3.51 6.88 23.46
CA ALA A 22 2.62 5.79 23.10
C ALA A 22 2.85 5.32 21.65
N LEU A 23 3.07 6.25 20.71
CA LEU A 23 3.35 5.93 19.32
C LEU A 23 4.71 5.21 19.16
N VAL A 24 5.74 5.65 19.88
CA VAL A 24 7.06 4.99 19.88
C VAL A 24 6.99 3.60 20.51
N ALA A 25 6.26 3.46 21.63
CA ALA A 25 6.04 2.16 22.26
C ALA A 25 5.28 1.22 21.31
N TYR A 26 4.27 1.72 20.61
CA TYR A 26 3.53 0.96 19.61
C TYR A 26 4.43 0.52 18.45
N ASP A 27 5.26 1.42 17.91
CA ASP A 27 6.24 1.09 16.87
C ASP A 27 7.16 -0.07 17.31
N ALA A 28 7.74 0.05 18.51
CA ALA A 28 8.67 -0.93 19.04
C ALA A 28 8.05 -2.32 19.28
N LEU A 29 6.80 -2.36 19.75
CA LEU A 29 6.13 -3.59 20.16
C LEU A 29 5.28 -4.24 19.05
N ALA A 30 4.74 -3.45 18.12
CA ALA A 30 3.81 -3.94 17.10
C ALA A 30 4.40 -3.91 15.68
N VAL A 31 5.24 -2.94 15.32
CA VAL A 31 5.75 -2.79 13.95
C VAL A 31 7.12 -3.44 13.80
N ARG A 32 8.09 -3.03 14.63
CA ARG A 32 9.50 -3.49 14.55
C ARG A 32 9.68 -5.00 14.52
N PRO A 33 8.93 -5.81 15.30
CA PRO A 33 9.09 -7.27 15.28
C PRO A 33 8.84 -7.92 13.91
N HIS A 34 8.10 -7.24 13.02
CA HIS A 34 7.75 -7.78 11.71
C HIS A 34 8.62 -7.21 10.56
N LEU A 35 9.47 -6.21 10.82
CA LEU A 35 10.25 -5.56 9.76
C LEU A 35 11.19 -6.51 9.01
N ALA A 36 11.82 -7.44 9.73
CA ALA A 36 12.70 -8.43 9.11
C ALA A 36 11.94 -9.31 8.10
N ARG A 37 10.75 -9.81 8.48
CA ARG A 37 9.89 -10.60 7.60
C ARG A 37 9.42 -9.81 6.38
N ILE A 38 9.09 -8.53 6.56
CA ILE A 38 8.64 -7.66 5.46
C ILE A 38 9.80 -7.40 4.48
N ARG A 39 11.02 -7.16 4.98
CA ARG A 39 12.22 -7.00 4.14
C ARG A 39 12.55 -8.28 3.40
N ASP A 40 12.48 -9.41 4.08
CA ASP A 40 12.71 -10.73 3.48
C ASP A 40 11.71 -11.01 2.34
N LEU A 41 10.45 -10.64 2.53
CA LEU A 41 9.43 -10.73 1.47
C LEU A 41 9.80 -9.90 0.24
N LEU A 42 10.26 -8.66 0.43
CA LEU A 42 10.68 -7.80 -0.69
C LEU A 42 11.95 -8.31 -1.37
N ALA A 43 12.89 -8.89 -0.61
CA ALA A 43 14.12 -9.46 -1.16
C ALA A 43 13.86 -10.68 -2.06
N HIS A 44 12.79 -11.45 -1.77
CA HIS A 44 12.40 -12.62 -2.55
C HIS A 44 11.27 -12.35 -3.56
N ALA A 45 10.73 -11.13 -3.60
CA ALA A 45 9.71 -10.76 -4.55
C ALA A 45 10.25 -10.72 -5.98
N ASN A 46 9.35 -10.78 -6.97
CA ASN A 46 9.74 -10.54 -8.35
C ASN A 46 10.43 -9.16 -8.45
N PRO A 47 11.56 -9.00 -9.18
CA PRO A 47 12.28 -7.74 -9.26
C PRO A 47 11.41 -6.54 -9.68
N GLU A 48 10.48 -6.76 -10.62
CA GLU A 48 9.56 -5.72 -11.09
C GLU A 48 8.34 -5.53 -10.17
N ASP A 49 8.07 -6.45 -9.25
CA ASP A 49 7.13 -6.17 -8.16
C ASP A 49 7.83 -5.41 -7.02
N ALA A 50 9.05 -5.81 -6.63
CA ALA A 50 9.84 -5.18 -5.58
C ALA A 50 10.22 -3.73 -5.92
N THR A 51 10.56 -3.48 -7.19
CA THR A 51 10.89 -2.16 -7.71
C THR A 51 10.12 -1.91 -9.01
N PRO A 52 8.84 -1.50 -8.92
CA PRO A 52 7.99 -1.44 -10.10
C PRO A 52 8.36 -0.31 -11.05
N PRO A 53 8.21 -0.51 -12.38
CA PRO A 53 8.45 0.52 -13.37
C PRO A 53 7.63 1.78 -13.10
N GLU A 54 8.17 2.94 -13.45
CA GLU A 54 7.54 4.27 -13.31
C GLU A 54 6.10 4.30 -13.84
N ALA A 55 5.84 3.64 -14.97
CA ALA A 55 4.52 3.55 -15.57
C ALA A 55 3.48 2.88 -14.65
N ILE A 56 3.89 1.83 -13.92
CA ILE A 56 3.05 1.15 -12.94
C ILE A 56 2.84 2.03 -11.71
N ARG A 57 3.90 2.70 -11.21
CA ARG A 57 3.80 3.63 -10.06
C ARG A 57 2.77 4.73 -10.32
N ARG A 58 2.85 5.40 -11.48
CA ARG A 58 1.87 6.43 -11.87
C ARG A 58 0.43 5.93 -11.93
N LEU A 59 0.23 4.69 -12.38
CA LEU A 59 -1.11 4.08 -12.41
C LEU A 59 -1.60 3.77 -11.00
N ILE A 60 -0.73 3.35 -10.09
CA ILE A 60 -1.07 3.15 -8.67
C ILE A 60 -1.51 4.49 -8.04
N ASP A 61 -0.76 5.56 -8.30
CA ASP A 61 -1.08 6.90 -7.79
C ASP A 61 -2.39 7.42 -8.38
N ALA A 62 -2.62 7.23 -9.68
CA ALA A 62 -3.89 7.59 -10.31
C ALA A 62 -5.10 6.80 -9.77
N SER A 63 -4.84 5.63 -9.19
CA SER A 63 -5.88 4.76 -8.61
C SER A 63 -6.23 5.15 -7.18
N ALA A 64 -5.21 5.43 -6.35
CA ALA A 64 -5.34 5.54 -4.89
C ALA A 64 -4.76 6.83 -4.28
N GLY A 65 -4.12 7.70 -5.06
CA GLY A 65 -3.39 8.89 -4.61
C GLY A 65 -2.04 8.59 -3.96
N SER A 66 -1.93 7.47 -3.25
CA SER A 66 -0.69 6.92 -2.69
C SER A 66 -0.81 5.41 -2.50
N PRO A 67 0.27 4.63 -2.65
CA PRO A 67 0.27 3.21 -2.31
C PRO A 67 0.21 2.96 -0.80
N SER A 68 0.60 3.92 0.05
CA SER A 68 0.89 3.69 1.47
C SER A 68 -0.28 3.12 2.28
N PRO A 69 -1.50 3.68 2.23
CA PRO A 69 -2.63 3.12 2.99
C PRO A 69 -2.98 1.70 2.58
N HIS A 70 -2.84 1.39 1.29
CA HIS A 70 -3.14 0.06 0.76
C HIS A 70 -2.03 -0.94 1.11
N ALA A 71 -0.77 -0.56 0.94
CA ALA A 71 0.38 -1.36 1.34
C ALA A 71 0.35 -1.68 2.84
N ALA A 72 0.04 -0.69 3.68
CA ALA A 72 -0.12 -0.89 5.11
C ALA A 72 -1.20 -1.92 5.44
N ARG A 73 -2.37 -1.84 4.77
CA ARG A 73 -3.45 -2.82 4.93
C ARG A 73 -3.02 -4.23 4.49
N LEU A 74 -2.27 -4.34 3.39
CA LEU A 74 -1.78 -5.64 2.90
C LEU A 74 -0.78 -6.25 3.90
N VAL A 75 0.14 -5.43 4.42
CA VAL A 75 1.12 -5.87 5.41
C VAL A 75 0.44 -6.27 6.73
N THR A 76 -0.51 -5.48 7.23
CA THR A 76 -1.22 -5.83 8.47
C THR A 76 -2.00 -7.13 8.32
N SER A 77 -2.65 -7.38 7.18
CA SER A 77 -3.30 -8.66 6.87
C SER A 77 -2.32 -9.83 6.75
N LEU A 78 -1.07 -9.58 6.34
CA LEU A 78 -0.02 -10.61 6.28
C LEU A 78 0.47 -11.03 7.67
N VAL A 79 0.52 -10.08 8.62
CA VAL A 79 1.09 -10.33 9.96
C VAL A 79 0.03 -10.62 11.03
N TYR A 80 -1.22 -10.22 10.80
CA TYR A 80 -2.35 -10.49 11.70
C TYR A 80 -3.52 -11.12 10.92
N THR A 81 -3.82 -12.38 11.23
CA THR A 81 -4.90 -13.14 10.58
C THR A 81 -6.29 -12.91 11.18
N ASP A 82 -6.38 -12.57 12.47
CA ASP A 82 -7.65 -12.62 13.22
C ASP A 82 -7.98 -11.31 13.96
N LEU A 83 -7.87 -10.17 13.28
CA LEU A 83 -8.27 -8.88 13.86
C LEU A 83 -9.79 -8.68 13.76
N ALA A 84 -10.41 -8.35 14.90
CA ALA A 84 -11.76 -7.80 14.90
C ALA A 84 -11.82 -6.53 14.02
N GLN A 85 -12.97 -6.29 13.37
CA GLN A 85 -13.10 -5.23 12.35
C GLN A 85 -12.66 -3.84 12.84
N GLY A 86 -13.05 -3.43 14.05
CA GLY A 86 -12.63 -2.16 14.65
C GLY A 86 -11.13 -2.06 14.92
N GLN A 87 -10.49 -3.18 15.32
CA GLN A 87 -9.04 -3.23 15.54
C GLN A 87 -8.27 -3.13 14.21
N SER A 88 -8.81 -3.70 13.13
CA SER A 88 -8.22 -3.62 11.80
C SER A 88 -8.13 -2.17 11.32
N HIS A 89 -9.17 -1.37 11.46
CA HIS A 89 -9.15 0.04 11.02
C HIS A 89 -8.09 0.88 11.75
N VAL A 90 -8.06 0.82 13.09
CA VAL A 90 -7.08 1.57 13.89
C VAL A 90 -5.66 1.12 13.56
N ARG A 91 -5.45 -0.20 13.44
CA ARG A 91 -4.14 -0.75 13.11
C ARG A 91 -3.69 -0.35 11.71
N ASN A 92 -4.57 -0.40 10.71
CA ASN A 92 -4.25 0.06 9.36
C ASN A 92 -3.86 1.53 9.33
N ALA A 93 -4.54 2.39 10.10
CA ALA A 93 -4.19 3.81 10.20
C ALA A 93 -2.81 4.00 10.83
N LEU A 94 -2.53 3.35 11.97
CA LEU A 94 -1.22 3.40 12.63
C LEU A 94 -0.09 2.89 11.71
N TRP A 95 -0.31 1.77 11.02
CA TRP A 95 0.65 1.21 10.09
C TRP A 95 0.84 2.09 8.84
N SER A 96 -0.19 2.76 8.35
CA SER A 96 -0.06 3.71 7.22
C SER A 96 0.84 4.90 7.58
N MET A 97 0.87 5.29 8.86
CA MET A 97 1.74 6.35 9.36
C MET A 97 3.15 5.85 9.67
N LEU A 98 3.30 4.66 10.26
CA LEU A 98 4.57 4.15 10.76
C LEU A 98 5.38 3.39 9.72
N LEU A 99 4.75 2.74 8.74
CA LEU A 99 5.47 1.97 7.73
C LEU A 99 6.44 2.82 6.89
N PRO A 100 6.08 4.06 6.46
CA PRO A 100 7.01 4.95 5.75
C PRO A 100 8.21 5.43 6.60
N VAL A 101 8.18 5.26 7.93
CA VAL A 101 9.34 5.55 8.79
C VAL A 101 10.44 4.49 8.62
N HIS A 102 10.07 3.26 8.24
CA HIS A 102 10.99 2.12 8.14
C HIS A 102 11.31 1.69 6.70
N PHE A 103 10.53 2.18 5.74
CA PHE A 103 10.59 1.81 4.33
C PHE A 103 10.49 3.08 3.49
N ASP A 104 11.41 3.23 2.54
CA ASP A 104 11.30 4.29 1.55
C ASP A 104 10.12 4.04 0.59
N GLU A 105 9.82 5.06 -0.21
CA GLU A 105 8.72 5.04 -1.17
C GLU A 105 8.81 3.86 -2.15
N SER A 106 10.01 3.50 -2.62
CA SER A 106 10.20 2.38 -3.54
C SER A 106 9.77 1.06 -2.90
N HIS A 107 10.15 0.83 -1.64
CA HIS A 107 9.69 -0.34 -0.89
C HIS A 107 8.18 -0.33 -0.65
N ILE A 108 7.54 0.83 -0.44
CA ILE A 108 6.08 0.91 -0.30
C ILE A 108 5.36 0.49 -1.58
N TYR A 109 5.82 0.94 -2.75
CA TYR A 109 5.32 0.40 -4.03
C TYR A 109 5.62 -1.09 -4.16
N GLY A 110 6.81 -1.51 -3.73
CA GLY A 110 7.22 -2.91 -3.68
C GLY A 110 6.21 -3.79 -2.94
N LEU A 111 5.80 -3.34 -1.75
CA LEU A 111 4.83 -4.04 -0.91
C LEU A 111 3.45 -4.05 -1.55
N TYR A 112 3.02 -2.93 -2.14
CA TYR A 112 1.76 -2.87 -2.87
C TYR A 112 1.74 -3.92 -3.99
N CYS A 113 2.76 -3.92 -4.85
CA CYS A 113 2.80 -4.80 -6.01
C CYS A 113 2.91 -6.27 -5.60
N SER A 114 3.83 -6.59 -4.70
CA SER A 114 4.12 -7.97 -4.30
C SER A 114 2.97 -8.64 -3.54
N LEU A 115 2.24 -7.86 -2.71
CA LEU A 115 1.17 -8.38 -1.86
C LEU A 115 -0.23 -8.20 -2.44
N SER A 116 -0.40 -7.54 -3.58
CA SER A 116 -1.72 -7.39 -4.18
C SER A 116 -2.24 -8.72 -4.69
N TYR A 117 -3.38 -9.16 -4.18
CA TYR A 117 -4.09 -10.32 -4.72
C TYR A 117 -4.56 -10.00 -6.14
N ASN A 118 -4.29 -10.92 -7.06
CA ASN A 118 -4.58 -10.75 -8.48
C ASN A 118 -5.66 -11.71 -9.01
N GLY A 119 -6.36 -12.42 -8.11
CA GLY A 119 -7.44 -13.35 -8.43
C GLY A 119 -7.04 -14.82 -8.49
N THR A 120 -5.74 -15.12 -8.47
CA THR A 120 -5.23 -16.49 -8.36
C THR A 120 -4.19 -16.56 -7.26
N ASP A 121 -3.20 -15.68 -7.33
CA ASP A 121 -2.08 -15.56 -6.40
C ASP A 121 -1.86 -14.07 -6.06
N HIS A 122 -0.64 -13.71 -5.68
CA HIS A 122 -0.24 -12.35 -5.37
C HIS A 122 0.86 -11.88 -6.33
N GLY A 123 1.03 -10.57 -6.46
CA GLY A 123 2.03 -10.00 -7.36
C GLY A 123 1.43 -9.49 -8.68
N LEU A 124 1.83 -8.29 -9.09
CA LEU A 124 1.42 -7.73 -10.39
C LEU A 124 2.21 -8.40 -11.52
N SER A 125 3.46 -8.77 -11.29
CA SER A 125 4.31 -9.44 -12.27
C SER A 125 3.79 -10.85 -12.57
N SER A 126 3.28 -11.58 -11.57
CA SER A 126 2.61 -12.88 -11.80
C SER A 126 1.39 -12.71 -12.69
N PHE A 127 0.55 -11.71 -12.40
CA PHE A 127 -0.62 -11.41 -13.21
C PHE A 127 -0.25 -11.04 -14.66
N ALA A 128 0.71 -10.14 -14.84
CA ALA A 128 1.13 -9.65 -16.15
C ALA A 128 1.71 -10.77 -17.03
N ASN A 129 2.54 -11.65 -16.45
CA ASN A 129 3.08 -12.81 -17.16
C ASN A 129 1.97 -13.78 -17.53
N ARG A 130 1.03 -14.06 -16.63
CA ARG A 130 -0.09 -14.99 -16.90
C ARG A 130 -1.06 -14.45 -17.94
N GLU A 131 -1.39 -13.18 -17.88
CA GLU A 131 -2.42 -12.56 -18.72
C GLU A 131 -1.87 -12.13 -20.10
N PHE A 132 -0.61 -11.68 -20.16
CA PHE A 132 -0.04 -11.07 -21.36
C PHE A 132 1.26 -11.73 -21.83
N GLY A 133 1.84 -12.66 -21.07
CA GLY A 133 3.13 -13.27 -21.38
C GLY A 133 4.31 -12.29 -21.31
N LYS A 134 4.19 -11.21 -20.52
CA LYS A 134 5.16 -10.10 -20.51
C LYS A 134 5.51 -9.63 -19.10
N PRO A 135 6.76 -9.19 -18.87
CA PRO A 135 7.13 -8.43 -17.68
C PRO A 135 6.42 -7.07 -17.66
N LEU A 136 6.27 -6.47 -16.48
CA LEU A 136 5.65 -5.16 -16.25
C LEU A 136 6.28 -4.06 -17.10
N SER A 137 7.61 -4.09 -17.27
CA SER A 137 8.35 -3.13 -18.09
C SER A 137 7.99 -3.15 -19.57
N GLN A 138 7.41 -4.25 -20.07
CA GLN A 138 7.08 -4.44 -21.49
C GLN A 138 5.58 -4.36 -21.79
N LEU A 139 4.76 -4.03 -20.78
CA LEU A 139 3.34 -3.87 -20.97
C LEU A 139 3.01 -2.63 -21.80
N SER A 140 2.05 -2.77 -22.71
CA SER A 140 1.43 -1.58 -23.31
C SER A 140 0.71 -0.76 -22.24
N PRO A 141 0.44 0.53 -22.46
CA PRO A 141 -0.23 1.37 -21.46
C PRO A 141 -1.56 0.80 -20.97
N LEU A 142 -2.34 0.18 -21.86
CA LEU A 142 -3.62 -0.45 -21.49
C LEU A 142 -3.40 -1.77 -20.72
N GLN A 143 -2.38 -2.54 -21.07
CA GLN A 143 -2.03 -3.76 -20.33
C GLN A 143 -1.57 -3.42 -18.91
N ALA A 144 -0.69 -2.42 -18.76
CA ALA A 144 -0.27 -1.90 -17.45
C ALA A 144 -1.45 -1.41 -16.61
N ALA A 145 -2.36 -0.63 -17.21
CA ALA A 145 -3.56 -0.15 -16.54
C ALA A 145 -4.50 -1.30 -16.14
N THR A 146 -4.57 -2.36 -16.94
CA THR A 146 -5.34 -3.57 -16.62
C THR A 146 -4.73 -4.32 -15.43
N THR A 147 -3.40 -4.48 -15.42
CA THR A 147 -2.64 -5.10 -14.32
C THR A 147 -2.80 -4.36 -13.00
N VAL A 148 -2.87 -3.03 -12.99
CA VAL A 148 -3.15 -2.27 -11.77
C VAL A 148 -4.64 -2.28 -11.43
N ALA A 149 -5.53 -2.22 -12.43
CA ALA A 149 -6.97 -2.18 -12.19
C ALA A 149 -7.51 -3.47 -11.55
N VAL A 150 -6.94 -4.64 -11.89
CA VAL A 150 -7.44 -5.93 -11.40
C VAL A 150 -7.35 -6.04 -9.87
N THR A 151 -6.33 -5.44 -9.24
CA THR A 151 -6.05 -5.55 -7.79
C THR A 151 -7.18 -4.98 -6.91
N HIS A 152 -8.00 -4.08 -7.47
CA HIS A 152 -9.07 -3.44 -6.72
C HIS A 152 -10.24 -4.39 -6.42
N ALA A 153 -10.57 -5.28 -7.35
CA ALA A 153 -11.63 -6.28 -7.16
C ALA A 153 -11.40 -7.50 -8.07
N PRO A 154 -10.33 -8.30 -7.83
CA PRO A 154 -9.88 -9.31 -8.79
C PRO A 154 -10.97 -10.32 -9.15
N THR A 155 -11.66 -10.86 -8.14
CA THR A 155 -12.73 -11.86 -8.33
C THR A 155 -13.90 -11.33 -9.17
N ILE A 156 -14.21 -10.04 -9.08
CA ILE A 156 -15.29 -9.42 -9.85
C ILE A 156 -14.82 -9.13 -11.28
N TYR A 157 -13.63 -8.56 -11.42
CA TYR A 157 -13.09 -8.14 -12.71
C TYR A 157 -12.64 -9.29 -13.60
N LEU A 158 -12.21 -10.41 -13.03
CA LEU A 158 -11.90 -11.61 -13.81
C LEU A 158 -13.15 -12.33 -14.31
N LYS A 159 -14.28 -12.21 -13.61
CA LYS A 159 -15.59 -12.71 -14.09
C LYS A 159 -16.21 -11.82 -15.16
N ASP A 160 -15.98 -10.51 -15.08
CA ASP A 160 -16.48 -9.51 -16.04
C ASP A 160 -15.32 -8.70 -16.62
N ARG A 161 -14.76 -9.23 -17.73
CA ARG A 161 -13.62 -8.64 -18.44
C ARG A 161 -13.94 -7.27 -19.03
N ASP A 162 -15.19 -7.00 -19.40
CA ASP A 162 -15.60 -5.70 -19.92
C ASP A 162 -15.54 -4.63 -18.84
N LYS A 163 -15.96 -4.96 -17.61
CA LYS A 163 -15.85 -4.07 -16.46
C LYS A 163 -14.39 -3.78 -16.11
N LEU A 164 -13.52 -4.79 -16.17
CA LEU A 164 -12.08 -4.59 -16.03
C LEU A 164 -11.53 -3.64 -17.09
N GLY A 165 -11.88 -3.86 -18.36
CA GLY A 165 -11.46 -3.01 -19.48
C GLY A 165 -11.93 -1.55 -19.33
N ARG A 166 -13.18 -1.33 -18.87
CA ARG A 166 -13.67 0.02 -18.55
C ARG A 166 -12.87 0.67 -17.43
N ARG A 167 -12.61 -0.06 -16.33
CA ARG A 167 -11.81 0.45 -15.21
C ARG A 167 -10.39 0.81 -15.64
N ALA A 168 -9.74 -0.07 -16.42
CA ALA A 168 -8.39 0.14 -16.94
C ALA A 168 -8.31 1.40 -17.84
N ARG A 169 -9.28 1.60 -18.74
CA ARG A 169 -9.35 2.83 -19.57
C ARG A 169 -9.52 4.09 -18.72
N THR A 170 -10.42 4.06 -17.74
CA THR A 170 -10.61 5.19 -16.80
C THR A 170 -9.34 5.47 -16.01
N LEU A 171 -8.66 4.43 -15.54
CA LEU A 171 -7.41 4.57 -14.80
C LEU A 171 -6.31 5.17 -15.66
N LEU A 172 -6.15 4.66 -16.89
CA LEU A 172 -5.18 5.16 -17.84
C LEU A 172 -5.42 6.64 -18.17
N ALA A 173 -6.68 7.04 -18.36
CA ALA A 173 -7.05 8.44 -18.58
C ALA A 173 -6.66 9.35 -17.40
N ARG A 174 -6.84 8.88 -16.16
CA ARG A 174 -6.45 9.63 -14.94
C ARG A 174 -4.94 9.72 -14.74
N SER A 175 -4.18 8.75 -15.23
CA SER A 175 -2.71 8.71 -15.07
C SER A 175 -1.94 9.64 -16.01
N ARG A 176 -2.62 10.27 -16.96
CA ARG A 176 -2.01 11.25 -17.86
C ARG A 176 -1.89 12.59 -17.13
N PRO A 177 -0.72 13.26 -17.16
CA PRO A 177 -0.60 14.60 -16.60
C PRO A 177 -1.57 15.56 -17.32
N PRO A 178 -2.10 16.58 -16.61
CA PRO A 178 -2.81 17.67 -17.28
C PRO A 178 -1.88 18.33 -18.30
N HIS A 179 -2.40 18.56 -19.51
CA HIS A 179 -1.71 19.29 -20.57
C HIS A 179 -1.53 20.77 -20.20
#